data_AF-A0A101ICJ4-F1
#
_entry.id   AF-A0A101ICJ4-F1
#
_cell.length_a   1.000
_cell.length_b   1.000
_cell.length_c   1.000
_cell.angle_alpha   90.00
_cell.angle_beta   90.00
_cell.angle_gamma   90.00
#
_symmetry.space_group_name_H-M   'P 1'
#
loop_
_entity.id
_entity.type
_entity.pdbx_description
1 polymer ?
#
loop_
_entity_poly.entity_id
_entity_poly.type
_entity_poly.pdbx_seq_one_letter_code
_entity_poly.pdbx_strand_id
1 'polypeptide(L)'
;MMDITSHFIASANMWNNYPQMYKRLLTSRIFSYAICLVLFILYGCSHTPESDVEFENRSTLIVFTGTPTQTNTSENPIRRPSLSPSEVITKAPEDHSTDLACMKPSEDYSRIEINGYQLNQRTFKMLKTAQRLYGGDIDITSDAITQGSYSNAVVASFGTHAGGGVVDLSVMAPGTYTILYEDIDPLINALRSAGFAAWYRDLDELYDGSPAHIHAVAIGDQELSIAAREQLAGPFGYFWGYNGLPTTDKVPIRDPHGGPVVCDWMIEKGYPNKTATPSPGETAP
;
A
#
# COMPACT_ATOMS: atom_id res chain seq x y z
N MET A 1 43.25 -26.09 32.99
CA MET A 1 42.09 -25.33 33.49
C MET A 1 42.28 -23.93 32.92
N MET A 2 41.56 -23.60 31.85
CA MET A 2 41.83 -22.41 31.03
C MET A 2 41.23 -21.15 31.64
N ASP A 3 42.06 -20.11 31.66
CA ASP A 3 41.74 -18.71 31.92
C ASP A 3 41.66 -17.98 30.57
N ILE A 4 40.84 -16.93 30.47
CA ILE A 4 41.03 -15.72 29.64
C ILE A 4 39.85 -14.78 29.92
N THR A 5 40.19 -13.65 30.53
CA THR A 5 39.42 -12.41 30.61
C THR A 5 39.71 -11.53 29.38
N SER A 6 38.73 -10.68 29.05
CA SER A 6 38.72 -9.64 28.00
C SER A 6 38.40 -10.10 26.57
N HIS A 7 37.23 -9.69 26.07
CA HIS A 7 37.12 -8.82 24.89
C HIS A 7 35.68 -8.31 24.71
N PHE A 8 35.57 -6.99 24.79
CA PHE A 8 34.64 -6.10 24.07
C PHE A 8 33.12 -6.18 24.30
N ILE A 9 32.70 -5.22 25.12
CA ILE A 9 31.45 -4.46 25.06
C ILE A 9 31.32 -3.78 23.68
N ALA A 10 30.36 -4.21 22.87
CA ALA A 10 29.66 -3.53 21.78
C ALA A 10 28.69 -4.57 21.19
N SER A 11 27.36 -4.44 21.24
CA SER A 11 26.58 -3.52 20.41
C SER A 11 25.13 -3.46 20.94
N ALA A 12 24.94 -2.77 22.06
CA ALA A 12 23.64 -2.27 22.49
C ALA A 12 23.73 -0.75 22.42
N ASN A 13 23.55 -0.19 21.22
CA ASN A 13 23.34 1.24 20.94
C ASN A 13 23.32 1.46 19.42
N MET A 14 22.18 1.22 18.78
CA MET A 14 21.98 1.68 17.40
C MET A 14 20.52 2.00 17.07
N TRP A 15 19.76 2.54 18.03
CA TRP A 15 18.42 3.10 17.80
C TRP A 15 18.14 4.34 18.68
N ASN A 16 19.19 5.11 19.00
CA ASN A 16 19.09 6.31 19.85
C ASN A 16 19.66 7.57 19.18
N ASN A 17 19.47 7.71 17.87
CA ASN A 17 19.78 8.94 17.14
C ASN A 17 18.65 9.31 16.17
N TYR A 18 17.50 9.66 16.73
CA TYR A 18 16.60 10.61 16.07
C TYR A 18 17.19 12.02 16.26
N PRO A 19 17.61 12.75 15.20
CA PRO A 19 18.14 14.08 15.41
C PRO A 19 16.99 15.02 15.72
N GLN A 20 16.90 15.46 16.97
CA GLN A 20 17.06 16.85 17.47
C GLN A 20 16.92 18.06 16.51
N MET A 21 16.40 17.91 15.29
CA MET A 21 16.18 18.98 14.31
C MET A 21 14.80 19.62 14.47
N TYR A 22 13.78 18.87 14.93
CA TYR A 22 12.43 19.41 15.11
C TYR A 22 12.30 20.37 16.31
N LYS A 23 13.09 20.20 17.38
CA LYS A 23 12.99 21.05 18.58
C LYS A 23 13.66 22.43 18.44
N ARG A 24 14.62 22.59 17.52
CA ARG A 24 15.28 23.91 17.25
C ARG A 24 14.56 24.75 16.19
N LEU A 25 13.80 24.12 15.29
CA LEU A 25 13.06 24.84 14.24
C LEU A 25 11.71 25.38 14.72
N LEU A 26 11.03 24.73 15.67
CA LEU A 26 9.75 25.22 16.21
C LEU A 26 9.90 26.43 17.14
N THR A 27 10.95 26.51 17.96
CA THR A 27 11.14 27.63 18.90
C THR A 27 11.61 28.92 18.21
N SER A 28 12.38 28.81 17.13
CA SER A 28 12.81 29.97 16.34
C SER A 28 11.68 30.56 15.50
N ARG A 29 10.72 29.75 15.03
CA ARG A 29 9.61 30.22 14.19
C ARG A 29 8.50 30.91 15.00
N ILE A 30 8.22 30.45 16.21
CA ILE A 30 7.19 31.06 17.08
C ILE A 30 7.58 32.49 17.50
N PHE A 31 8.87 32.77 17.71
CA PHE A 31 9.34 34.11 18.08
C PHE A 31 9.33 35.10 16.90
N SER A 32 9.58 34.63 15.67
CA SER A 32 9.51 35.46 14.46
C SER A 32 8.07 35.83 14.07
N TYR A 33 7.10 34.91 14.22
CA TYR A 33 5.69 35.22 13.92
C TYR A 33 5.06 36.20 14.91
N ALA A 34 5.44 36.15 16.20
CA ALA A 34 4.95 37.10 17.21
C ALA A 34 5.45 38.53 16.96
N ILE A 35 6.66 38.71 16.42
CA ILE A 35 7.22 40.04 16.07
C ILE A 35 6.61 40.57 14.75
N CYS A 36 6.38 39.70 13.76
CA CYS A 36 5.74 40.10 12.50
C CYS A 36 4.27 40.50 12.68
N LEU A 37 3.52 39.86 13.58
CA LEU A 37 2.10 40.16 13.81
C LEU A 37 1.89 41.50 14.54
N VAL A 38 2.86 41.94 15.35
CA VAL A 38 2.86 43.28 16.00
C VAL A 38 3.22 44.39 15.01
N LEU A 39 4.09 44.13 14.04
CA LEU A 39 4.47 45.10 13.00
C LEU A 39 3.38 45.28 11.93
N PHE A 40 2.59 44.25 11.63
CA PHE A 40 1.47 44.34 10.67
C PHE A 40 0.28 45.17 11.17
N ILE A 41 0.09 45.33 12.49
CA ILE A 41 -0.99 46.17 13.05
C ILE A 41 -0.61 47.66 13.05
N LEU A 42 0.67 48.01 12.89
CA LEU A 42 1.15 49.40 12.94
C LEU A 42 1.47 50.04 11.58
N TYR A 43 1.36 49.31 10.47
CA TYR A 43 1.56 49.85 9.13
C TYR A 43 0.36 49.55 8.22
N GLY A 44 -0.76 50.18 8.57
CA GLY A 44 -1.88 50.35 7.64
C GLY A 44 -1.50 51.35 6.53
N CYS A 45 -1.87 50.98 5.31
CA CYS A 45 -1.99 51.80 4.10
C CYS A 45 -0.68 52.31 3.47
N SER A 46 -0.30 51.74 2.32
CA SER A 46 -0.47 52.40 1.02
C SER A 46 0.18 51.62 -0.13
N HIS A 47 -0.38 51.83 -1.32
CA HIS A 47 0.16 51.58 -2.67
C HIS A 47 0.04 50.20 -3.33
N THR A 48 -0.85 50.15 -4.33
CA THR A 48 -0.70 49.46 -5.62
C THR A 48 0.45 50.09 -6.43
N PRO A 49 1.20 49.30 -7.25
CA PRO A 49 0.85 49.16 -8.68
C PRO A 49 1.19 47.80 -9.35
N GLU A 50 0.33 47.42 -10.30
CA GLU A 50 0.58 47.00 -11.69
C GLU A 50 1.96 46.42 -12.12
N SER A 51 1.97 45.21 -12.71
CA SER A 51 2.45 44.92 -14.10
C SER A 51 2.64 43.41 -14.38
N ASP A 52 1.98 42.97 -15.47
CA ASP A 52 2.37 42.07 -16.56
C ASP A 52 3.38 40.93 -16.34
N VAL A 53 3.07 39.73 -16.86
CA VAL A 53 3.87 39.01 -17.90
C VAL A 53 3.01 37.88 -18.52
N GLU A 54 2.82 37.98 -19.83
CA GLU A 54 2.26 36.96 -20.74
C GLU A 54 3.37 35.97 -21.14
N PHE A 55 3.16 34.67 -20.93
CA PHE A 55 4.11 33.62 -21.33
C PHE A 55 3.63 32.91 -22.61
N GLU A 56 4.31 33.20 -23.71
CA GLU A 56 4.17 32.52 -25.00
C GLU A 56 5.01 31.24 -24.99
N ASN A 57 4.38 30.06 -25.03
CA ASN A 57 5.07 28.77 -25.03
C ASN A 57 5.08 28.15 -26.43
N ARG A 58 6.23 28.23 -27.12
CA ARG A 58 6.46 27.67 -28.45
C ARG A 58 7.03 26.25 -28.33
N SER A 59 6.18 25.24 -28.51
CA SER A 59 6.61 23.83 -28.58
C SER A 59 7.33 23.55 -29.91
N THR A 60 8.53 22.98 -29.83
CA THR A 60 9.29 22.49 -31.00
C THR A 60 9.32 20.96 -30.94
N LEU A 61 8.69 20.30 -31.90
CA LEU A 61 8.70 18.84 -32.08
C LEU A 61 10.03 18.42 -32.74
N ILE A 62 10.78 17.53 -32.08
CA ILE A 62 11.93 16.84 -32.68
C ILE A 62 11.46 15.45 -33.13
N VAL A 63 11.52 15.22 -34.44
CA VAL A 63 11.25 13.93 -35.10
C VAL A 63 12.55 13.14 -35.18
N PHE A 64 12.59 11.96 -34.58
CA PHE A 64 13.67 10.98 -34.76
C PHE A 64 13.26 9.96 -35.82
N THR A 65 14.05 9.86 -36.90
CA THR A 65 13.88 8.88 -37.98
C THR A 65 14.99 7.83 -37.85
N GLY A 66 14.64 6.60 -37.46
CA GLY A 66 15.57 5.47 -37.39
C GLY A 66 15.42 4.57 -38.61
N THR A 67 16.48 4.47 -39.42
CA THR A 67 16.60 3.54 -40.55
C THR A 67 17.22 2.21 -40.08
N PRO A 68 16.63 1.03 -40.35
CA PRO A 68 17.28 -0.24 -40.06
C PRO A 68 18.25 -0.63 -41.19
N THR A 69 19.52 -0.89 -40.82
CA THR A 69 20.53 -1.46 -41.71
C THR A 69 20.52 -2.98 -41.56
N GLN A 70 20.22 -3.70 -42.65
CA GLN A 70 20.35 -5.15 -42.74
C GLN A 70 21.81 -5.52 -43.02
N THR A 71 22.38 -6.41 -42.19
CA THR A 71 23.67 -7.04 -42.44
C THR A 71 23.42 -8.50 -42.81
N ASN A 72 23.66 -8.82 -44.09
CA ASN A 72 23.72 -10.18 -44.61
C ASN A 72 25.07 -10.81 -44.23
N THR A 73 25.04 -11.97 -43.57
CA THR A 73 26.24 -12.80 -43.37
C THR A 73 26.01 -14.21 -43.93
N SER A 74 26.97 -14.58 -44.79
CA SER A 74 27.11 -15.77 -45.62
C SER A 74 27.07 -17.10 -44.86
N GLU A 75 26.41 -18.09 -45.47
CA GLU A 75 26.47 -19.52 -45.15
C GLU A 75 27.85 -20.14 -45.43
N ASN A 76 28.25 -21.11 -44.61
CA ASN A 76 28.91 -22.34 -45.07
C ASN A 76 28.70 -23.48 -44.04
N PRO A 77 28.46 -24.74 -44.45
CA PRO A 77 27.90 -25.77 -43.58
C PRO A 77 28.97 -26.67 -42.96
N ILE A 78 28.85 -26.94 -41.66
CA ILE A 78 29.62 -27.99 -40.99
C ILE A 78 28.64 -29.01 -40.40
N ARG A 79 28.78 -30.24 -40.89
CA ARG A 79 28.00 -31.44 -40.59
C ARG A 79 28.43 -32.05 -39.25
N ARG A 80 27.51 -32.21 -38.28
CA ARG A 80 27.50 -33.29 -37.26
C ARG A 80 26.23 -33.25 -36.38
N PRO A 81 25.96 -34.30 -35.58
CA PRO A 81 25.15 -35.47 -35.88
C PRO A 81 23.69 -35.33 -35.39
N SER A 82 22.78 -36.09 -36.00
CA SER A 82 21.40 -36.25 -35.53
C SER A 82 21.39 -36.92 -34.16
N LEU A 83 21.00 -36.17 -33.13
CA LEU A 83 20.51 -36.70 -31.87
C LEU A 83 19.00 -36.51 -31.86
N SER A 84 18.30 -37.63 -31.75
CA SER A 84 16.86 -37.72 -31.53
C SER A 84 16.46 -36.84 -30.34
N PRO A 85 15.48 -35.93 -30.47
CA PRO A 85 14.89 -35.32 -29.29
C PRO A 85 14.02 -36.39 -28.62
N SER A 86 14.48 -36.90 -27.48
CA SER A 86 13.55 -37.43 -26.48
C SER A 86 12.73 -36.25 -26.00
N GLU A 87 11.47 -36.17 -26.46
CA GLU A 87 10.43 -35.37 -25.83
C GLU A 87 10.27 -35.87 -24.39
N VAL A 88 11.06 -35.31 -23.48
CA VAL A 88 10.68 -35.26 -22.07
C VAL A 88 9.76 -34.05 -21.99
N ILE A 89 8.46 -34.32 -22.03
CA ILE A 89 7.44 -33.38 -21.60
C ILE A 89 7.67 -33.19 -20.10
N THR A 90 8.58 -32.29 -19.76
CA THR A 90 8.65 -31.71 -18.41
C THR A 90 7.39 -30.89 -18.28
N LYS A 91 6.38 -31.46 -17.60
CA LYS A 91 5.19 -30.74 -17.17
C LYS A 91 5.69 -29.44 -16.52
N ALA A 92 5.35 -28.29 -17.12
CA ALA A 92 5.56 -27.00 -16.48
C ALA A 92 4.92 -27.05 -15.08
N PRO A 93 5.48 -26.38 -14.05
CA PRO A 93 4.86 -26.36 -12.74
C PRO A 93 3.42 -25.86 -12.92
N GLU A 94 2.44 -26.65 -12.51
CA GLU A 94 1.06 -26.17 -12.40
C GLU A 94 1.09 -24.96 -11.47
N ASP A 95 0.56 -23.84 -11.97
CA ASP A 95 0.45 -22.60 -11.23
C ASP A 95 -0.54 -22.80 -10.07
N HIS A 96 -0.02 -23.29 -8.93
CA HIS A 96 -0.76 -23.47 -7.69
C HIS A 96 -1.30 -22.16 -7.10
N SER A 97 -1.03 -20.99 -7.71
CA SER A 97 -1.58 -19.71 -7.24
C SER A 97 -3.10 -19.64 -7.41
N THR A 98 -3.67 -20.24 -8.45
CA THR A 98 -5.12 -20.24 -8.67
C THR A 98 -5.88 -21.01 -7.59
N ASP A 99 -5.25 -22.04 -7.01
CA ASP A 99 -5.84 -22.84 -5.93
C ASP A 99 -5.88 -22.08 -4.59
N LEU A 100 -5.04 -21.05 -4.44
CA LEU A 100 -4.95 -20.24 -3.21
C LEU A 100 -5.92 -19.04 -3.21
N ALA A 101 -6.27 -18.53 -4.39
CA ALA A 101 -7.20 -17.41 -4.52
C ALA A 101 -8.59 -17.80 -4.01
N CYS A 102 -9.24 -16.87 -3.31
CA CYS A 102 -10.58 -17.04 -2.77
C CYS A 102 -10.77 -18.21 -1.79
N MET A 103 -9.70 -18.75 -1.20
CA MET A 103 -9.81 -19.70 -0.09
C MET A 103 -10.44 -19.04 1.13
N LYS A 104 -11.36 -19.75 1.80
CA LYS A 104 -11.95 -19.30 3.07
C LYS A 104 -10.85 -19.17 4.14
N PRO A 105 -10.71 -18.00 4.79
CA PRO A 105 -9.72 -17.83 5.86
C PRO A 105 -9.97 -18.73 7.07
N SER A 106 -8.91 -19.06 7.82
CA SER A 106 -9.04 -19.80 9.08
C SER A 106 -9.74 -18.99 10.17
N GLU A 107 -10.45 -19.64 11.08
CA GLU A 107 -11.10 -18.99 12.26
C GLU A 107 -10.20 -18.99 13.51
N ASP A 108 -8.87 -18.93 13.31
CA ASP A 108 -7.87 -18.90 14.40
C ASP A 108 -7.56 -17.46 14.80
N TYR A 109 -8.10 -17.02 15.93
CA TYR A 109 -7.97 -15.65 16.44
C TYR A 109 -6.84 -15.47 17.46
N SER A 110 -5.98 -16.48 17.66
CA SER A 110 -4.86 -16.35 18.59
C SER A 110 -3.95 -15.17 18.19
N ARG A 111 -3.45 -14.45 19.19
CA ARG A 111 -2.62 -13.25 19.00
C ARG A 111 -1.21 -13.66 18.60
N ILE A 112 -0.61 -12.88 17.69
CA ILE A 112 0.77 -12.98 17.28
C ILE A 112 1.35 -11.57 17.15
N GLU A 113 2.64 -11.42 17.44
CA GLU A 113 3.38 -10.19 17.22
C GLU A 113 4.39 -10.41 16.10
N ILE A 114 4.41 -9.49 15.12
CA ILE A 114 5.38 -9.46 14.02
C ILE A 114 6.05 -8.09 14.06
N ASN A 115 7.36 -8.05 14.32
CA ASN A 115 8.14 -6.80 14.39
C ASN A 115 7.54 -5.70 15.29
N GLY A 116 6.91 -6.09 16.41
CA GLY A 116 6.26 -5.15 17.33
C GLY A 116 4.81 -4.80 16.97
N TYR A 117 4.27 -5.35 15.88
CA TYR A 117 2.89 -5.17 15.47
C TYR A 117 2.04 -6.37 15.83
N GLN A 118 0.94 -6.14 16.54
CA GLN A 118 0.00 -7.18 16.94
C GLN A 118 -0.94 -7.53 15.78
N LEU A 119 -1.18 -8.81 15.58
CA LEU A 119 -2.16 -9.37 14.65
C LEU A 119 -2.89 -10.55 15.31
N ASN A 120 -3.92 -11.06 14.65
CA ASN A 120 -4.41 -12.41 14.91
C ASN A 120 -3.90 -13.39 13.83
N GLN A 121 -3.85 -14.68 14.15
CA GLN A 121 -3.34 -15.70 13.24
C GLN A 121 -4.14 -15.80 11.94
N ARG A 122 -5.44 -15.52 11.98
CA ARG A 122 -6.30 -15.42 10.80
C ARG A 122 -5.77 -14.39 9.81
N THR A 123 -5.54 -13.16 10.28
CA THR A 123 -5.01 -12.04 9.48
C THR A 123 -3.64 -12.39 8.92
N PHE A 124 -2.76 -12.93 9.76
CA PHE A 124 -1.41 -13.32 9.33
C PHE A 124 -1.42 -14.44 8.28
N LYS A 125 -2.31 -15.43 8.41
CA LYS A 125 -2.48 -16.49 7.39
C LYS A 125 -3.00 -15.92 6.07
N MET A 126 -3.92 -14.95 6.11
CA MET A 126 -4.37 -14.25 4.91
C MET A 126 -3.23 -13.44 4.26
N LEU A 127 -2.39 -12.75 5.04
CA LEU A 127 -1.20 -12.07 4.51
C LEU A 127 -0.22 -13.04 3.84
N LYS A 128 0.00 -14.23 4.41
CA LYS A 128 0.82 -15.26 3.76
C LYS A 128 0.22 -15.77 2.46
N THR A 129 -1.10 -15.88 2.38
CA THR A 129 -1.79 -16.21 1.11
C THR A 129 -1.59 -15.08 0.10
N ALA A 130 -1.80 -13.83 0.51
CA ALA A 130 -1.61 -12.66 -0.34
C ALA A 130 -0.15 -12.56 -0.85
N GLN A 131 0.86 -12.78 0.00
CA GLN A 131 2.27 -12.77 -0.40
C GLN A 131 2.55 -13.78 -1.52
N ARG A 132 1.96 -14.99 -1.43
CA ARG A 132 2.12 -16.04 -2.45
C ARG A 132 1.43 -15.68 -3.76
N LEU A 133 0.29 -15.00 -3.70
CA LEU A 133 -0.44 -14.53 -4.88
C LEU A 133 0.24 -13.32 -5.54
N TYR A 134 0.82 -12.43 -4.73
CA TYR A 134 1.50 -11.22 -5.17
C TYR A 134 2.82 -11.55 -5.88
N GLY A 135 3.68 -12.36 -5.26
CA GLY A 135 4.93 -12.82 -5.87
C GLY A 135 6.00 -11.75 -6.14
N GLY A 136 5.77 -10.48 -5.76
CA GLY A 136 6.75 -9.39 -5.90
C GLY A 136 7.62 -9.19 -4.66
N ASP A 137 8.36 -8.08 -4.66
CA ASP A 137 9.49 -7.83 -3.74
C ASP A 137 9.09 -7.28 -2.36
N ILE A 138 7.88 -6.75 -2.21
CA ILE A 138 7.38 -6.23 -0.93
C ILE A 138 7.02 -7.40 0.01
N ASP A 139 7.72 -7.53 1.14
CA ASP A 139 7.41 -8.53 2.17
C ASP A 139 6.30 -8.05 3.10
N ILE A 140 5.05 -8.36 2.73
CA ILE A 140 3.84 -8.06 3.50
C ILE A 140 3.59 -9.03 4.66
N THR A 141 4.53 -9.92 4.94
CA THR A 141 4.49 -10.83 6.09
C THR A 141 5.48 -10.46 7.20
N SER A 142 6.33 -9.47 6.97
CA SER A 142 7.30 -8.95 7.94
C SER A 142 7.48 -7.44 7.78
N ASP A 143 8.40 -7.02 6.91
CA ASP A 143 9.00 -5.68 6.96
C ASP A 143 8.08 -4.59 6.42
N ALA A 144 7.13 -4.93 5.56
CA ALA A 144 6.17 -3.96 5.04
C ALA A 144 5.06 -3.63 6.03
N ILE A 145 4.89 -4.36 7.14
CA ILE A 145 3.86 -4.03 8.13
C ILE A 145 4.25 -2.71 8.82
N THR A 146 3.47 -1.65 8.61
CA THR A 146 3.70 -0.33 9.23
C THR A 146 2.75 -0.07 10.39
N GLN A 147 1.60 -0.76 10.41
CA GLN A 147 0.66 -0.76 11.52
C GLN A 147 -0.11 -2.09 11.58
N GLY A 148 -0.23 -2.66 12.78
CA GLY A 148 -0.99 -3.88 13.05
C GLY A 148 -2.38 -3.63 13.63
N SER A 149 -3.07 -4.72 13.93
CA SER A 149 -4.34 -4.77 14.65
C SER A 149 -4.18 -4.46 16.14
N TYR A 150 -5.29 -4.27 16.84
CA TYR A 150 -5.36 -3.98 18.29
C TYR A 150 -4.53 -2.77 18.73
N SER A 151 -4.44 -1.76 17.86
CA SER A 151 -3.69 -0.54 18.07
C SER A 151 -4.61 0.68 18.10
N ASN A 152 -4.35 1.58 19.05
CA ASN A 152 -4.94 2.91 19.11
C ASN A 152 -3.87 4.01 18.92
N ALA A 153 -2.68 3.63 18.43
CA ALA A 153 -1.53 4.52 18.40
C ALA A 153 -1.68 5.68 17.39
N VAL A 154 -2.48 5.49 16.33
CA VAL A 154 -2.64 6.47 15.26
C VAL A 154 -4.07 7.00 15.24
N VAL A 155 -4.24 8.26 15.64
CA VAL A 155 -5.55 8.94 15.68
C VAL A 155 -6.17 9.00 14.28
N ALA A 156 -5.35 9.22 13.26
CA ALA A 156 -5.78 9.32 11.86
C ALA A 156 -6.27 7.99 11.26
N SER A 157 -6.15 6.88 11.97
CA SER A 157 -6.75 5.60 11.57
C SER A 157 -8.26 5.55 11.83
N PHE A 158 -8.87 6.59 12.43
CA PHE A 158 -10.31 6.63 12.74
C PHE A 158 -10.79 5.44 13.61
N GLY A 159 -9.86 4.81 14.35
CA GLY A 159 -10.13 3.64 15.19
C GLY A 159 -10.28 2.32 14.44
N THR A 160 -9.97 2.26 13.13
CA THR A 160 -10.12 1.02 12.35
C THR A 160 -9.24 -0.09 12.92
N HIS A 161 -8.03 0.22 13.40
CA HIS A 161 -7.11 -0.75 14.00
C HIS A 161 -7.39 -1.10 15.48
N ALA A 162 -8.45 -0.57 16.10
CA ALA A 162 -8.74 -0.85 17.50
C ALA A 162 -9.12 -2.32 17.77
N GLY A 163 -9.48 -3.06 16.71
CA GLY A 163 -9.82 -4.48 16.74
C GLY A 163 -8.84 -5.35 15.95
N GLY A 164 -9.22 -6.60 15.69
CA GLY A 164 -8.51 -7.53 14.83
C GLY A 164 -8.68 -7.22 13.35
N GLY A 165 -7.99 -7.97 12.50
CA GLY A 165 -8.27 -7.99 11.07
C GLY A 165 -7.76 -6.80 10.26
N VAL A 166 -7.03 -5.85 10.83
CA VAL A 166 -6.61 -4.63 10.09
C VAL A 166 -5.10 -4.49 10.10
N VAL A 167 -4.54 -4.11 8.96
CA VAL A 167 -3.11 -3.92 8.73
C VAL A 167 -2.87 -2.80 7.72
N ASP A 168 -1.86 -1.97 7.99
CA ASP A 168 -1.29 -1.03 7.01
C ASP A 168 0.04 -1.59 6.52
N LEU A 169 0.23 -1.53 5.20
CA LEU A 169 1.37 -2.10 4.49
C LEU A 169 2.11 -1.01 3.72
N SER A 170 3.42 -0.91 3.91
CA SER A 170 4.31 -0.12 3.05
C SER A 170 4.24 -0.60 1.61
N VAL A 171 4.35 0.35 0.68
CA VAL A 171 4.47 0.11 -0.77
C VAL A 171 5.89 0.42 -1.27
N MET A 172 6.85 0.57 -0.35
CA MET A 172 8.22 0.94 -0.68
C MET A 172 9.08 -0.28 -0.97
N ALA A 173 10.06 -0.13 -1.86
CA ALA A 173 11.05 -1.16 -2.12
C ALA A 173 11.85 -1.45 -0.84
N PRO A 174 12.16 -2.73 -0.55
CA PRO A 174 12.80 -3.14 0.70
C PRO A 174 14.05 -2.32 1.05
N GLY A 175 14.06 -1.75 2.26
CA GLY A 175 15.20 -0.97 2.77
C GLY A 175 15.39 0.41 2.12
N THR A 176 14.41 0.91 1.37
CA THR A 176 14.47 2.22 0.68
C THR A 176 13.27 3.10 1.03
N TYR A 177 13.26 4.32 0.48
CA TYR A 177 12.11 5.24 0.50
C TYR A 177 11.44 5.38 -0.88
N THR A 178 11.70 4.43 -1.79
CA THR A 178 11.17 4.46 -3.16
C THR A 178 9.86 3.69 -3.20
N ILE A 179 8.76 4.35 -3.53
CA ILE A 179 7.46 3.71 -3.76
C ILE A 179 7.51 2.89 -5.05
N LEU A 180 7.06 1.64 -4.99
CA LEU A 180 6.90 0.74 -6.13
C LEU A 180 5.48 0.84 -6.67
N TYR A 181 5.22 1.84 -7.52
CA TYR A 181 3.86 2.10 -8.02
C TYR A 181 3.32 0.96 -8.89
N GLU A 182 4.20 0.29 -9.64
CA GLU A 182 3.89 -0.88 -10.47
C GLU A 182 3.41 -2.09 -9.65
N ASP A 183 3.75 -2.15 -8.36
CA ASP A 183 3.37 -3.24 -7.46
C ASP A 183 2.04 -3.01 -6.76
N ILE A 184 1.51 -1.79 -6.75
CA ILE A 184 0.29 -1.44 -6.00
C ILE A 184 -0.92 -2.26 -6.49
N ASP A 185 -1.19 -2.26 -7.80
CA ASP A 185 -2.33 -2.99 -8.37
C ASP A 185 -2.20 -4.52 -8.20
N PRO A 186 -1.05 -5.16 -8.52
CA PRO A 186 -0.82 -6.57 -8.22
C PRO A 186 -1.02 -6.92 -6.74
N LEU A 187 -0.50 -6.09 -5.83
CA LEU A 187 -0.58 -6.34 -4.40
C LEU A 187 -2.00 -6.17 -3.87
N ILE A 188 -2.74 -5.15 -4.31
CA ILE A 188 -4.17 -4.99 -3.99
C ILE A 188 -4.97 -6.21 -4.46
N ASN A 189 -4.75 -6.67 -5.70
CA ASN A 189 -5.45 -7.84 -6.24
C ASN A 189 -5.15 -9.11 -5.43
N ALA A 190 -3.89 -9.31 -5.03
CA ALA A 190 -3.48 -10.43 -4.19
C ALA A 190 -4.13 -10.38 -2.80
N LEU A 191 -4.15 -9.21 -2.15
CA LEU A 191 -4.82 -9.00 -0.86
C LEU A 191 -6.31 -9.27 -0.96
N ARG A 192 -6.98 -8.73 -1.98
CA ARG A 192 -8.42 -8.93 -2.21
C ARG A 192 -8.76 -10.39 -2.45
N SER A 193 -7.96 -11.08 -3.26
CA SER A 193 -8.09 -12.51 -3.52
C SER A 193 -7.83 -13.38 -2.28
N ALA A 194 -6.99 -12.92 -1.35
CA ALA A 194 -6.78 -13.57 -0.06
C ALA A 194 -7.88 -13.29 0.97
N GLY A 195 -8.86 -12.43 0.63
CA GLY A 195 -10.03 -12.13 1.46
C GLY A 195 -9.99 -10.80 2.21
N PHE A 196 -9.10 -9.88 1.85
CA PHE A 196 -9.12 -8.51 2.38
C PHE A 196 -10.04 -7.60 1.54
N ALA A 197 -10.60 -6.56 2.16
CA ALA A 197 -10.83 -5.30 1.46
C ALA A 197 -9.51 -4.51 1.54
N ALA A 198 -8.99 -4.03 0.41
CA ALA A 198 -7.70 -3.36 0.36
C ALA A 198 -7.76 -2.12 -0.51
N TRP A 199 -7.17 -1.02 -0.02
CA TRP A 199 -7.10 0.27 -0.70
C TRP A 199 -5.69 0.84 -0.59
N TYR A 200 -5.17 1.39 -1.68
CA TYR A 200 -3.99 2.25 -1.61
C TYR A 200 -4.38 3.62 -1.05
N ARG A 201 -3.50 4.18 -0.24
CA ARG A 201 -3.49 5.55 0.21
C ARG A 201 -2.25 6.20 -0.34
N ASP A 202 -2.43 7.26 -1.11
CA ASP A 202 -1.30 8.01 -1.63
C ASP A 202 -0.70 8.93 -0.56
N LEU A 203 0.48 9.49 -0.86
CA LEU A 203 1.07 10.53 -0.02
C LEU A 203 0.07 11.68 0.18
N ASP A 204 -0.01 12.14 1.43
CA ASP A 204 -0.84 13.27 1.83
C ASP A 204 -2.36 13.10 1.62
N GLU A 205 -2.84 11.88 1.30
CA GLU A 205 -4.28 11.62 1.06
C GLU A 205 -5.11 11.75 2.35
N LEU A 206 -4.63 11.17 3.47
CA LEU A 206 -5.40 11.14 4.72
C LEU A 206 -5.27 12.43 5.52
N TYR A 207 -4.07 13.01 5.51
CA TYR A 207 -3.69 14.28 6.14
C TYR A 207 -2.32 14.72 5.61
N ASP A 208 -1.98 16.00 5.79
CA ASP A 208 -0.67 16.55 5.42
C ASP A 208 0.49 15.79 6.10
N GLY A 209 1.36 15.19 5.29
CA GLY A 209 2.46 14.32 5.70
C GLY A 209 2.09 12.85 5.89
N SER A 210 0.87 12.41 5.53
CA SER A 210 0.50 11.00 5.62
C SER A 210 1.31 10.14 4.62
N PRO A 211 1.92 9.03 5.05
CA PRO A 211 2.74 8.21 4.18
C PRO A 211 1.87 7.38 3.23
N ALA A 212 2.42 7.06 2.05
CA ALA A 212 1.81 6.11 1.14
C ALA A 212 1.80 4.70 1.75
N HIS A 213 0.65 4.03 1.70
CA HIS A 213 0.48 2.67 2.22
C HIS A 213 -0.74 1.99 1.61
N ILE A 214 -0.83 0.66 1.70
CA ILE A 214 -2.07 -0.07 1.49
C ILE A 214 -2.73 -0.34 2.83
N HIS A 215 -3.97 0.11 2.99
CA HIS A 215 -4.83 -0.23 4.12
C HIS A 215 -5.65 -1.48 3.78
N ALA A 216 -5.54 -2.53 4.60
CA ALA A 216 -6.23 -3.80 4.36
C ALA A 216 -7.04 -4.28 5.57
N VAL A 217 -8.30 -4.62 5.33
CA VAL A 217 -9.30 -5.07 6.32
C VAL A 217 -9.75 -6.50 5.99
N ALA A 218 -9.52 -7.43 6.90
CA ALA A 218 -9.79 -8.85 6.75
C ALA A 218 -11.30 -9.12 6.83
N ILE A 219 -11.94 -9.35 5.69
CA ILE A 219 -13.39 -9.57 5.59
C ILE A 219 -13.77 -10.79 6.44
N GLY A 220 -14.83 -10.65 7.25
CA GLY A 220 -15.34 -11.73 8.10
C GLY A 220 -14.55 -11.99 9.39
N ASP A 221 -13.54 -11.16 9.70
CA ASP A 221 -12.88 -11.20 11.01
C ASP A 221 -13.87 -10.79 12.12
N GLN A 222 -14.01 -11.62 13.16
CA GLN A 222 -15.00 -11.42 14.22
C GLN A 222 -14.58 -10.29 15.18
N GLU A 223 -13.29 -9.96 15.21
CA GLU A 223 -12.72 -9.00 16.13
C GLU A 223 -12.53 -7.62 15.49
N LEU A 224 -12.98 -7.40 14.24
CA LEU A 224 -13.00 -6.08 13.61
C LEU A 224 -13.62 -5.04 14.54
N SER A 225 -12.98 -3.86 14.60
CA SER A 225 -13.60 -2.69 15.21
C SER A 225 -14.87 -2.28 14.44
N ILE A 226 -15.73 -1.48 15.07
CA ILE A 226 -16.93 -0.95 14.39
C ILE A 226 -16.51 -0.09 13.19
N ALA A 227 -15.49 0.75 13.33
CA ALA A 227 -14.98 1.56 12.23
C ALA A 227 -14.52 0.71 11.03
N ALA A 228 -13.79 -0.39 11.28
CA ALA A 228 -13.37 -1.29 10.21
C ALA A 228 -14.56 -2.00 9.54
N ARG A 229 -15.59 -2.38 10.29
CA ARG A 229 -16.83 -2.95 9.72
C ARG A 229 -17.56 -1.97 8.81
N GLU A 230 -17.60 -0.69 9.18
CA GLU A 230 -18.20 0.37 8.35
C GLU A 230 -17.43 0.56 7.04
N GLN A 231 -16.11 0.41 7.03
CA GLN A 231 -15.33 0.44 5.78
C GLN A 231 -15.62 -0.75 4.86
N LEU A 232 -16.15 -1.86 5.38
CA LEU A 232 -16.59 -2.98 4.55
C LEU A 232 -17.99 -2.74 3.98
N ALA A 233 -18.96 -2.49 4.86
CA ALA A 233 -20.38 -2.61 4.55
C ALA A 233 -21.17 -1.29 4.60
N GLY A 234 -20.60 -0.23 5.17
CA GLY A 234 -21.24 1.08 5.25
C GLY A 234 -21.36 1.78 3.89
N PRO A 235 -21.96 2.99 3.83
CA PRO A 235 -22.25 3.69 2.58
C PRO A 235 -21.02 4.03 1.73
N PHE A 236 -19.84 4.07 2.35
CA PHE A 236 -18.55 4.34 1.72
C PHE A 236 -17.73 3.05 1.51
N GLY A 237 -18.35 1.89 1.77
CA GLY A 237 -17.63 0.65 1.99
C GLY A 237 -17.23 -0.12 0.74
N TYR A 238 -16.31 -1.05 0.95
CA TYR A 238 -15.74 -1.94 -0.06
C TYR A 238 -16.78 -2.66 -0.92
N PHE A 239 -17.81 -3.25 -0.31
CA PHE A 239 -18.80 -4.04 -1.04
C PHE A 239 -19.66 -3.22 -2.02
N TRP A 240 -19.59 -1.89 -1.94
CA TRP A 240 -20.25 -0.97 -2.85
C TRP A 240 -19.29 -0.37 -3.90
N GLY A 241 -18.01 -0.76 -3.88
CA GLY A 241 -16.98 -0.28 -4.81
C GLY A 241 -16.41 1.10 -4.48
N TYR A 242 -16.49 1.48 -3.21
CA TYR A 242 -15.98 2.75 -2.69
C TYR A 242 -14.68 2.57 -1.91
N ASN A 243 -13.98 3.68 -1.68
CA ASN A 243 -12.65 3.71 -1.11
C ASN A 243 -12.61 3.58 0.44
N GLY A 244 -13.73 3.34 1.12
CA GLY A 244 -13.77 3.15 2.58
C GLY A 244 -13.54 4.42 3.42
N LEU A 245 -13.42 5.61 2.82
CA LEU A 245 -13.24 6.86 3.55
C LEU A 245 -14.53 7.70 3.58
N PRO A 246 -14.99 8.15 4.76
CA PRO A 246 -16.07 9.11 4.84
C PRO A 246 -15.60 10.49 4.34
N THR A 247 -16.48 11.22 3.68
CA THR A 247 -16.23 12.59 3.21
C THR A 247 -17.11 13.61 3.93
N THR A 248 -16.68 14.88 3.97
CA THR A 248 -17.43 15.97 4.62
C THR A 248 -18.80 16.21 3.97
N ASP A 249 -18.88 16.10 2.66
CA ASP A 249 -20.11 16.24 1.87
C ASP A 249 -20.96 14.96 1.84
N LYS A 250 -20.48 13.88 2.47
CA LYS A 250 -21.10 12.56 2.54
C LYS A 250 -21.30 11.89 1.18
N VAL A 251 -20.51 12.27 0.18
CA VAL A 251 -20.52 11.64 -1.14
C VAL A 251 -19.43 10.56 -1.20
N PRO A 252 -19.79 9.27 -1.37
CA PRO A 252 -18.80 8.20 -1.48
C PRO A 252 -17.89 8.34 -2.69
N ILE A 253 -16.58 8.14 -2.47
CA ILE A 253 -15.57 8.18 -3.53
C ILE A 253 -15.32 6.74 -4.01
N ARG A 254 -15.32 6.56 -5.33
CA ARG A 254 -15.02 5.25 -5.95
C ARG A 254 -13.58 4.87 -5.72
N ASP A 255 -13.37 3.58 -5.51
CA ASP A 255 -12.04 3.01 -5.44
C ASP A 255 -11.36 3.08 -6.82
N PRO A 256 -10.21 3.78 -6.95
CA PRO A 256 -9.51 3.90 -8.22
C PRO A 256 -8.87 2.58 -8.68
N HIS A 257 -8.68 1.62 -7.77
CA HIS A 257 -8.10 0.30 -8.04
C HIS A 257 -9.17 -0.76 -8.37
N GLY A 258 -10.32 -0.33 -8.88
CA GLY A 258 -11.42 -1.21 -9.26
C GLY A 258 -12.33 -1.62 -8.10
N GLY A 259 -13.33 -2.44 -8.40
CA GLY A 259 -14.35 -2.83 -7.44
C GLY A 259 -13.99 -4.06 -6.59
N PRO A 260 -14.92 -4.52 -5.75
CA PRO A 260 -14.68 -5.62 -4.84
C PRO A 260 -14.45 -6.94 -5.60
N VAL A 261 -13.45 -7.70 -5.12
CA VAL A 261 -13.36 -9.15 -5.35
C VAL A 261 -14.21 -9.83 -4.29
N VAL A 262 -15.22 -10.59 -4.72
CA VAL A 262 -16.14 -11.32 -3.86
C VAL A 262 -15.99 -12.81 -4.12
N CYS A 263 -15.59 -13.54 -3.09
CA CYS A 263 -15.41 -14.99 -3.13
C CYS A 263 -16.67 -15.71 -2.62
N ASP A 264 -16.90 -16.96 -3.04
CA ASP A 264 -18.09 -17.75 -2.67
C ASP A 264 -18.30 -17.83 -1.16
N TRP A 265 -17.24 -18.03 -0.38
CA TRP A 265 -17.33 -18.08 1.08
C TRP A 265 -17.83 -16.76 1.70
N MET A 266 -17.60 -15.61 1.03
CA MET A 266 -18.12 -14.32 1.49
C MET A 266 -19.64 -14.26 1.28
N ILE A 267 -20.11 -14.73 0.13
CA ILE A 267 -21.55 -14.83 -0.20
C ILE A 267 -22.24 -15.77 0.77
N GLU A 268 -21.65 -16.94 1.04
CA GLU A 268 -22.15 -17.90 2.03
C GLU A 268 -22.24 -17.31 3.45
N LYS A 269 -21.34 -16.36 3.79
CA LYS A 269 -21.36 -15.64 5.07
C LYS A 269 -22.38 -14.48 5.09
N GLY A 270 -23.03 -14.20 3.95
CA GLY A 270 -24.08 -13.19 3.81
C GLY A 270 -23.60 -11.83 3.27
N TYR A 271 -22.38 -11.73 2.75
CA TYR A 271 -21.93 -10.50 2.10
C TYR A 271 -22.57 -10.32 0.71
N PRO A 272 -22.76 -9.07 0.24
CA PRO A 272 -23.35 -8.81 -1.06
C PRO A 272 -22.56 -9.48 -2.19
N ASN A 273 -23.27 -10.17 -3.09
CA ASN A 273 -22.68 -10.65 -4.34
C ASN A 273 -22.62 -9.50 -5.35
N LYS A 274 -21.64 -8.62 -5.19
CA LYS A 274 -21.38 -7.49 -6.07
C LYS A 274 -19.98 -7.61 -6.63
N THR A 275 -19.86 -7.75 -7.94
CA THR A 275 -18.58 -7.67 -8.66
C THR A 275 -18.41 -6.28 -9.26
N ALA A 276 -17.19 -5.90 -9.58
CA ALA A 276 -16.79 -4.53 -9.89
C ALA A 276 -17.74 -3.74 -10.81
N THR A 277 -18.20 -2.60 -10.27
CA THR A 277 -19.02 -1.54 -10.89
C THR A 277 -20.54 -1.80 -10.87
N PRO A 278 -21.28 -1.13 -9.96
CA PRO A 278 -22.73 -0.97 -10.08
C PRO A 278 -23.09 -0.47 -11.48
N SER A 279 -24.15 -1.01 -12.07
CA SER A 279 -24.61 -0.53 -13.38
C SER A 279 -24.93 0.98 -13.30
N PRO A 280 -24.76 1.76 -14.38
CA PRO A 280 -25.15 3.17 -14.39
C PRO A 280 -26.61 3.32 -13.90
N GLY A 281 -26.80 3.99 -12.76
CA GLY A 281 -28.12 4.21 -12.13
C GLY A 281 -28.41 3.36 -10.88
N GLU A 282 -27.53 2.43 -10.49
CA GLU A 282 -27.65 1.75 -9.20
C GLU A 282 -27.28 2.72 -8.07
N THR A 283 -28.28 3.20 -7.33
CA THR A 283 -28.07 3.97 -6.09
C THR A 283 -27.58 3.02 -5.00
N ALA A 284 -26.40 3.30 -4.44
CA ALA A 284 -25.99 2.68 -3.18
C ALA A 284 -27.07 2.95 -2.10
N PRO A 285 -27.30 2.00 -1.17
CA PRO A 285 -28.28 2.17 -0.10
C PRO A 285 -27.93 3.29 0.87
#